data_AF-A0A0S3UEN8-F1
#
_entry.id   AF-A0A0S3UEN8-F1
#
_cell.length_a   1.000
_cell.length_b   1.000
_cell.length_c   1.000
_cell.angle_alpha   90.00
_cell.angle_beta   90.00
_cell.angle_gamma   90.00
#
_symmetry.space_group_name_H-M   'P 1'
#
loop_
_entity.id
_entity.type
_entity.pdbx_description
1 polymer ?
#
loop_
_entity_poly.entity_id
_entity_poly.type
_entity_poly.pdbx_seq_one_letter_code
_entity_poly.pdbx_strand_id
1 'polypeptide(L)'
;MFEIFQQYRISMKAYDFCHPPTMQSQWSAFRAELEEFIVEPSAEEAWDVCHSLGRLAWRLTGIPLQWLAYPTVRKHGQRFAQSGCIRSRRNCEGRCLENRRD
;
A
#
# COMPACT_ATOMS: atom_id res chain seq x y z
N MET A 1 4.25 -9.72 -15.36
CA MET A 1 5.04 -8.69 -14.64
C MET A 1 4.47 -7.30 -14.85
N PHE A 2 4.27 -6.86 -16.11
CA PHE A 2 3.66 -5.56 -16.43
C PHE A 2 2.27 -5.37 -15.81
N GLU A 3 1.42 -6.40 -15.87
CA GLU A 3 0.07 -6.37 -15.31
C GLU A 3 0.03 -6.16 -13.79
N ILE A 4 0.91 -6.80 -13.01
CA ILE A 4 0.98 -6.61 -11.55
C ILE A 4 1.35 -5.18 -11.18
N PHE A 5 2.24 -4.54 -11.93
CA PHE A 5 2.59 -3.14 -11.72
C PHE A 5 1.42 -2.21 -12.04
N GLN A 6 0.64 -2.51 -13.08
CA GLN A 6 -0.58 -1.76 -13.39
C GLN A 6 -1.61 -1.92 -12.27
N GLN A 7 -1.84 -3.16 -11.81
CA GLN A 7 -2.77 -3.45 -10.71
C GLN A 7 -2.34 -2.74 -9.42
N TYR A 8 -1.05 -2.75 -9.10
CA TYR A 8 -0.51 -1.97 -7.99
C TYR A 8 -0.77 -0.46 -8.14
N ARG A 9 -0.55 0.12 -9.33
CA ARG A 9 -0.80 1.56 -9.53
C ARG A 9 -2.28 1.90 -9.37
N ILE A 10 -3.16 1.07 -9.90
CA ILE A 10 -4.61 1.23 -9.76
C ILE A 10 -5.00 1.10 -8.29
N SER A 11 -4.47 0.10 -7.60
CA SER A 11 -4.74 -0.14 -6.18
C SER A 11 -4.28 1.02 -5.31
N MET A 12 -3.10 1.58 -5.58
CA MET A 12 -2.61 2.77 -4.88
C MET A 12 -3.49 3.99 -5.13
N LYS A 13 -3.99 4.17 -6.36
CA LYS A 13 -4.91 5.27 -6.68
C LYS A 13 -6.26 5.11 -5.96
N ALA A 14 -6.82 3.91 -5.93
CA ALA A 14 -8.04 3.61 -5.20
C ALA A 14 -7.86 3.81 -3.69
N TYR A 15 -6.72 3.36 -3.15
CA TYR A 15 -6.36 3.57 -1.75
C TYR A 15 -6.24 5.06 -1.41
N ASP A 16 -5.56 5.84 -2.24
CA ASP A 16 -5.33 7.28 -2.02
C ASP A 16 -6.60 8.12 -2.19
N PHE A 17 -7.56 7.63 -2.98
CA PHE A 17 -8.89 8.24 -3.05
C PHE A 17 -9.65 8.12 -1.72
N CYS A 18 -9.58 6.94 -1.08
CA CYS A 18 -10.14 6.74 0.26
C CYS A 18 -9.36 7.41 1.37
N HIS A 19 -8.03 7.41 1.25
CA HIS A 19 -7.10 7.88 2.26
C HIS A 19 -6.22 8.96 1.62
N PRO A 20 -6.69 10.22 1.59
CA PRO A 20 -5.94 11.31 0.97
C PRO A 20 -4.48 11.29 1.43
N PRO A 21 -3.50 11.29 0.51
CA PRO A 21 -2.09 11.02 0.82
C PRO A 21 -1.38 12.23 1.46
N THR A 22 -1.91 12.70 2.59
CA THR A 22 -1.33 13.75 3.43
C THR A 22 -0.14 13.19 4.22
N MET A 23 0.72 14.07 4.75
CA MET A 23 1.81 13.65 5.62
C MET A 23 1.32 12.84 6.82
N GLN A 24 0.19 13.25 7.40
CA GLN A 24 -0.40 12.57 8.56
C GLN A 24 -0.93 11.18 8.21
N SER A 25 -1.60 11.00 7.06
CA SER A 25 -2.11 9.67 6.68
C SER A 25 -0.98 8.72 6.29
N GLN A 26 0.06 9.20 5.62
CA GLN A 26 1.26 8.39 5.32
C GLN A 26 2.02 8.00 6.59
N TRP A 27 2.15 8.93 7.54
CA TRP A 27 2.77 8.64 8.84
C TRP A 27 1.97 7.60 9.64
N SER A 28 0.64 7.72 9.67
CA SER A 28 -0.22 6.72 10.31
C SER A 28 -0.12 5.36 9.62
N ALA A 29 -0.06 5.32 8.29
CA ALA A 29 0.14 4.07 7.54
C ALA A 29 1.49 3.42 7.88
N PHE A 30 2.58 4.20 7.89
CA PHE A 30 3.90 3.71 8.29
C PHE A 30 3.91 3.15 9.72
N ARG A 31 3.29 3.85 10.68
CA ARG A 31 3.20 3.36 12.06
C ARG A 31 2.40 2.06 12.17
N ALA A 32 1.35 1.89 11.37
CA ALA A 32 0.58 0.65 11.34
C ALA A 32 1.43 -0.53 10.83
N GLU A 33 2.14 -0.38 9.71
CA GLU A 33 3.05 -1.45 9.22
C GLU A 33 4.18 -1.74 10.21
N LEU A 34 4.69 -0.70 10.89
CA LEU A 34 5.72 -0.87 11.92
C LEU A 34 5.19 -1.64 13.14
N GLU A 35 3.94 -1.39 13.53
CA GLU A 35 3.27 -2.15 14.59
C GLU A 35 3.03 -3.60 14.16
N GLU A 36 2.57 -3.85 12.93
CA GLU A 36 2.44 -5.20 12.36
C GLU A 36 3.79 -5.94 12.40
N PHE A 37 4.89 -5.28 12.01
CA PHE A 37 6.24 -5.86 12.08
C PHE A 37 6.72 -6.12 13.52
N ILE A 38 6.39 -5.25 14.49
CA ILE A 38 6.78 -5.45 15.90
C ILE A 38 6.01 -6.64 16.50
N VAL A 39 4.73 -6.78 16.16
CA VAL A 39 3.86 -7.86 16.66
C VAL A 39 4.20 -9.20 16.01
N GLU A 40 4.41 -9.22 14.70
CA GLU A 40 4.73 -10.42 13.92
C GLU A 40 5.92 -10.17 12.98
N PRO A 41 7.17 -10.23 13.51
CA PRO A 41 8.34 -9.94 12.72
C PRO A 41 8.52 -10.94 11.58
N SER A 42 8.37 -10.47 10.34
CA SER A 42 8.57 -11.28 9.15
C SER A 42 9.22 -10.47 8.03
N ALA A 43 9.79 -11.17 7.05
CA ALA A 43 10.33 -10.52 5.86
C ALA A 43 9.24 -9.76 5.08
N GLU A 44 8.00 -10.26 5.07
CA GLU A 44 6.89 -9.58 4.39
C GLU A 44 6.54 -8.26 5.07
N GLU A 45 6.48 -8.25 6.41
CA GLU A 45 6.19 -7.04 7.18
C GLU A 45 7.34 -6.03 7.12
N ALA A 46 8.60 -6.50 7.07
CA ALA A 46 9.74 -5.61 6.84
C ALA A 46 9.65 -4.87 5.50
N TRP A 47 9.19 -5.56 4.44
CA TRP A 47 8.98 -4.92 3.14
C TRP A 47 7.81 -3.92 3.17
N ASP A 48 6.75 -4.19 3.93
CA ASP A 48 5.62 -3.27 4.09
C ASP A 48 6.03 -1.99 4.86
N VAL A 49 6.89 -2.13 5.87
CA VAL A 49 7.54 -0.99 6.54
C VAL A 49 8.41 -0.19 5.56
N CYS A 50 9.27 -0.84 4.77
CA CYS A 50 10.09 -0.16 3.76
C CYS A 50 9.23 0.55 2.71
N HIS A 51 8.13 -0.08 2.28
CA HIS A 51 7.19 0.48 1.32
C HIS A 51 6.50 1.74 1.85
N SER A 52 5.90 1.65 3.03
CA SER A 52 5.19 2.75 3.67
C SER A 52 6.12 3.91 4.04
N LEU A 53 7.35 3.61 4.48
CA LEU A 53 8.40 4.62 4.67
C LEU A 53 8.79 5.29 3.34
N GLY A 54 8.94 4.51 2.27
CA GLY A 54 9.23 5.04 0.94
C GLY A 54 8.16 6.00 0.44
N ARG A 55 6.88 5.73 0.73
CA ARG A 55 5.76 6.64 0.42
C ARG A 55 5.81 7.93 1.23
N LEU A 56 6.16 7.85 2.51
CA LEU A 56 6.35 9.02 3.35
C LEU A 56 7.52 9.90 2.82
N ALA A 57 8.64 9.27 2.50
CA ALA A 57 9.81 9.94 1.92
C ALA A 57 9.49 10.59 0.56
N TRP A 58 8.65 9.96 -0.26
CA TRP A 58 8.20 10.52 -1.53
C TRP A 58 7.47 11.86 -1.33
N ARG A 59 6.63 12.00 -0.30
CA ARG A 59 5.95 13.27 0.00
C ARG A 59 6.90 14.41 0.36
N LEU A 60 8.06 14.08 0.93
CA LEU A 60 9.07 15.07 1.34
C LEU A 60 10.04 15.41 0.20
N THR A 61 10.41 14.41 -0.62
CA THR A 61 11.54 14.52 -1.54
C THR A 61 11.15 14.51 -3.02
N GLY A 62 9.93 14.07 -3.35
CA GLY A 62 9.51 13.82 -4.74
C GLY A 62 10.09 12.53 -5.35
N ILE A 63 10.96 11.80 -4.63
CA ILE A 63 11.59 10.57 -5.10
C ILE A 63 10.74 9.36 -4.65
N PRO A 64 10.25 8.51 -5.58
CA PRO A 64 9.31 7.45 -5.25
C PRO A 64 10.01 6.18 -4.72
N LEU A 65 10.59 6.26 -3.51
CA LEU A 65 11.37 5.17 -2.91
C LEU A 65 10.57 3.90 -2.61
N GLN A 66 9.24 3.97 -2.57
CA GLN A 66 8.37 2.80 -2.35
C GLN A 66 8.54 1.70 -3.40
N TRP A 67 9.08 2.03 -4.59
CA TRP A 67 9.34 1.03 -5.64
C TRP A 67 10.48 0.08 -5.31
N LEU A 68 11.37 0.45 -4.39
CA LEU A 68 12.45 -0.43 -3.90
C LEU A 68 11.88 -1.60 -3.10
N ALA A 69 10.71 -1.44 -2.48
CA ALA A 69 9.99 -2.51 -1.80
C ALA A 69 9.18 -3.37 -2.79
N TYR A 70 9.85 -3.94 -3.79
CA TYR A 70 9.22 -4.76 -4.84
C TYR A 70 8.34 -5.90 -4.30
N PRO A 71 8.70 -6.61 -3.21
CA PRO A 71 7.84 -7.65 -2.65
C PRO A 71 6.46 -7.12 -2.23
N THR A 72 6.39 -5.96 -1.56
CA THR A 72 5.13 -5.31 -1.18
C THR A 72 4.38 -4.80 -2.41
N VAL A 73 5.07 -4.19 -3.37
CA VAL A 73 4.46 -3.77 -4.65
C VAL A 73 3.77 -4.95 -5.34
N ARG A 74 4.44 -6.10 -5.42
CA ARG A 74 3.89 -7.33 -5.99
C ARG A 74 2.72 -7.85 -5.16
N LYS A 75 2.88 -7.93 -3.83
CA LYS A 75 1.85 -8.38 -2.88
C LYS A 75 0.56 -7.57 -3.02
N HIS A 76 0.70 -6.25 -3.03
CA HIS A 76 -0.41 -5.31 -3.18
C HIS A 76 -1.09 -5.40 -4.55
N GLY A 77 -0.31 -5.47 -5.64
CA GLY A 77 -0.87 -5.66 -6.98
C GLY A 77 -1.61 -6.99 -7.13
N GLN A 78 -1.09 -8.08 -6.54
CA GLN A 78 -1.76 -9.39 -6.53
C GLN A 78 -3.05 -9.37 -5.70
N ARG A 79 -3.04 -8.79 -4.49
CA ARG A 79 -4.24 -8.66 -3.65
C ARG A 79 -5.33 -7.88 -4.37
N PHE A 80 -4.96 -6.79 -5.03
CA PHE A 80 -5.91 -5.98 -5.77
C PHE A 80 -6.47 -6.73 -6.99
N ALA A 81 -5.64 -7.42 -7.77
CA ALA A 81 -6.10 -8.25 -8.88
C ALA A 81 -7.08 -9.36 -8.45
N GLN A 82 -6.91 -9.91 -7.24
CA GLN A 82 -7.74 -11.00 -6.73
C GLN A 82 -9.02 -10.54 -6.04
N SER A 83 -9.01 -9.37 -5.38
CA SER A 83 -10.08 -8.95 -4.47
C SER A 83 -10.58 -7.53 -4.68
N GLY A 84 -9.97 -6.78 -5.60
CA GLY A 84 -10.21 -5.35 -5.78
C GLY A 84 -9.71 -4.50 -4.62
N CYS A 85 -8.95 -5.06 -3.67
CA CYS A 85 -8.46 -4.36 -2.48
C CYS A 85 -6.95 -4.53 -2.29
N ILE A 86 -6.27 -3.45 -1.92
CA ILE A 86 -4.82 -3.47 -1.67
C ILE A 86 -4.46 -4.08 -0.29
N ARG A 87 -5.34 -3.87 0.68
CA ARG A 87 -5.23 -4.36 2.06
C ARG A 87 -5.64 -5.83 2.13
N SER A 88 -5.33 -6.47 3.26
CA SER A 88 -5.87 -7.80 3.56
C SER A 88 -7.41 -7.76 3.56
N ARG A 89 -8.07 -8.91 3.34
CA ARG A 89 -9.54 -8.99 3.34
C ARG A 89 -10.17 -8.49 4.66
N ARG A 90 -9.46 -8.68 5.78
CA ARG A 90 -9.89 -8.22 7.12
C ARG A 90 -9.79 -6.70 7.27
N ASN A 91 -8.82 -6.07 6.61
CA ASN A 91 -8.53 -4.64 6.70
C ASN A 91 -9.02 -3.88 5.46
N CYS A 92 -9.84 -4.52 4.62
CA CYS A 92 -10.40 -3.88 3.45
C CYS A 92 -11.61 -3.05 3.86
N GLU A 93 -11.44 -1.74 3.95
CA GLU A 93 -12.56 -0.83 4.09
C GLU A 93 -13.34 -0.83 2.77
N GLY A 94 -14.54 -1.43 2.75
CA GLY A 94 -15.31 -1.73 1.53
C GLY A 94 -15.60 -0.53 0.59
N ARG A 95 -15.21 0.69 0.97
CA ARG A 95 -15.23 1.90 0.13
C ARG A 95 -14.04 2.03 -0.81
N CYS A 96 -13.00 1.23 -0.65
CA CYS A 96 -11.73 1.29 -1.40
C CYS A 96 -11.58 0.17 -2.42
N LEU A 97 -12.70 -0.43 -2.81
CA LEU A 97 -12.80 -1.43 -3.86
C LEU A 97 -12.99 -0.76 -5.22
N GLU A 98 -12.61 -1.46 -6.28
CA GLU A 98 -12.80 -1.03 -7.68
C GLU A 98 -14.29 -0.78 -8.06
N ASN A 99 -15.25 -1.32 -7.29
CA ASN A 99 -16.68 -1.31 -7.60
C ASN A 99 -17.52 -0.22 -6.90
N ARG A 100 -17.12 1.05 -7.00
CA ARG A 100 -18.08 2.18 -6.91
C ARG A 100 -17.86 3.20 -8.02
N ARG A 101 -18.02 2.73 -9.25
CA ARG A 101 -18.44 3.56 -10.39
C ARG A 101 -19.84 3.09 -10.79
N ASP A 102 -20.83 3.52 -10.01
CA ASP A 102 -22.19 3.70 -10.53
C ASP A 102 -22.30 5.15 -11.01
#